data_AF-A0A9E6X5G6-F1
#
_entry.id   AF-A0A9E6X5G6-F1
#
_cell.length_a   1.000
_cell.length_b   1.000
_cell.length_c   1.000
_cell.angle_alpha   90.00
_cell.angle_beta   90.00
_cell.angle_gamma   90.00
#
_symmetry.space_group_name_H-M   'P 1'
#
loop_
_entity.id
_entity.type
_entity.pdbx_description
1 polymer ?
#
loop_
_entity_poly.entity_id
_entity_poly.type
_entity_poly.pdbx_seq_one_letter_code
_entity_poly.pdbx_strand_id
1 'polypeptide(L)'
;MDGKPNRSRPVRKALSFSEVEWIAVDRRMGLTNTRSFEEFARRAVLDNEIVVQRIAFDPELLKVELSRIGNNVNQIARHVNAEDQVTFQEMRAVKKLLDQIQGLIESAAGSVVEGQT
;
A
#
# COMPACT_ATOMS: atom_id res chain seq x y z
N MET A 1 -40.97 -35.04 16.91
CA MET A 1 -39.83 -34.65 17.78
C MET A 1 -38.63 -34.50 16.85
N ASP A 2 -38.50 -33.34 16.21
CA ASP A 2 -37.47 -33.12 15.19
C ASP A 2 -36.20 -32.59 15.87
N GLY A 3 -35.48 -33.51 16.51
CA GLY A 3 -34.20 -33.23 17.16
C GLY A 3 -33.11 -32.96 16.13
N LYS A 4 -33.04 -31.75 15.59
CA LYS A 4 -31.84 -31.32 14.86
C LYS A 4 -30.68 -31.25 15.87
N PRO A 5 -29.54 -31.91 15.61
CA PRO A 5 -28.41 -31.88 16.52
C PRO A 5 -27.97 -30.43 16.72
N ASN A 6 -27.87 -30.01 17.99
CA ASN A 6 -27.43 -28.67 18.36
C ASN A 6 -25.95 -28.51 18.01
N ARG A 7 -25.66 -27.91 16.85
CA ARG A 7 -24.29 -27.70 16.38
C ARG A 7 -23.71 -26.50 17.12
N SER A 8 -22.51 -26.65 17.68
CA SER A 8 -21.77 -25.56 18.34
C SER A 8 -21.49 -24.36 17.42
N ARG A 9 -21.55 -24.54 16.09
CA ARG A 9 -21.33 -23.51 15.07
C ARG A 9 -22.45 -23.55 14.02
N PRO A 10 -23.59 -22.86 14.27
CA PRO A 10 -24.77 -22.95 13.41
C PRO A 10 -24.66 -22.11 12.13
N VAL A 11 -23.89 -21.01 12.15
CA VAL A 11 -23.73 -20.12 10.99
C VAL A 11 -22.70 -20.69 10.01
N ARG A 12 -23.09 -20.88 8.75
CA ARG A 12 -22.22 -21.32 7.66
C ARG A 12 -22.15 -20.28 6.55
N LYS A 13 -20.97 -20.11 5.97
CA LYS A 13 -20.69 -19.30 4.78
C LYS A 13 -19.94 -20.18 3.79
N ALA A 14 -20.26 -20.06 2.51
CA ALA A 14 -19.64 -20.84 1.45
C ALA A 14 -18.65 -19.98 0.65
N LEU A 15 -17.60 -20.60 0.13
CA LEU A 15 -16.59 -19.99 -0.73
C LEU A 15 -16.35 -20.94 -1.91
N SER A 16 -16.07 -20.35 -3.07
CA SER A 16 -15.65 -21.08 -4.27
C SER A 16 -14.24 -20.65 -4.62
N PHE A 17 -13.43 -21.58 -5.11
CA PHE A 17 -12.06 -21.33 -5.54
C PHE A 17 -11.87 -21.85 -6.96
N SER A 18 -11.07 -21.13 -7.74
CA SER A 18 -10.42 -21.70 -8.91
C SER A 18 -9.38 -22.74 -8.49
N GLU A 19 -8.95 -23.57 -9.42
CA GLU A 19 -7.94 -24.61 -9.18
C GLU A 19 -6.61 -24.01 -8.68
N VAL A 20 -6.19 -22.88 -9.27
CA VAL A 20 -4.96 -22.17 -8.88
C VAL A 20 -5.06 -21.62 -7.44
N GLU A 21 -6.20 -21.04 -7.08
CA GLU A 21 -6.44 -20.56 -5.71
C GLU A 21 -6.44 -21.71 -4.71
N TRP A 22 -7.04 -22.85 -5.07
CA TRP A 22 -7.08 -24.03 -4.21
C TRP A 22 -5.69 -24.61 -3.94
N ILE A 23 -4.82 -24.69 -4.97
CA ILE A 23 -3.42 -25.12 -4.79
C ILE A 23 -2.68 -24.22 -3.79
N ALA A 24 -2.93 -22.91 -3.84
CA ALA A 24 -2.32 -21.98 -2.88
C ALA A 24 -2.87 -22.17 -1.45
N VAL A 25 -4.17 -22.41 -1.31
CA VAL A 25 -4.80 -22.73 -0.01
C VAL A 25 -4.24 -24.02 0.58
N ASP A 26 -4.16 -25.08 -0.22
CA ASP A 26 -3.66 -26.40 0.22
C ASP A 26 -2.21 -26.31 0.70
N ARG A 27 -1.36 -25.59 -0.04
CA ARG A 27 0.02 -25.31 0.40
C ARG A 27 0.05 -24.58 1.75
N ARG A 28 -0.79 -23.55 1.94
CA ARG A 28 -0.85 -22.79 3.20
C ARG A 28 -1.34 -23.66 4.36
N MET A 29 -2.32 -24.53 4.12
CA MET A 29 -2.81 -25.49 5.10
C MET A 29 -1.72 -26.46 5.55
N GLY A 30 -0.89 -26.94 4.61
CA GLY A 30 0.26 -27.78 4.91
C GLY A 30 1.26 -27.11 5.85
N LEU A 31 1.49 -25.80 5.69
CA LEU A 31 2.40 -25.03 6.55
C LEU A 31 1.85 -24.83 7.97
N THR A 32 0.54 -24.74 8.14
CA THR A 32 -0.11 -24.50 9.44
C THR A 32 -0.54 -25.79 10.16
N ASN A 33 -0.15 -26.95 9.63
CA ASN A 33 -0.46 -28.29 10.15
C ASN A 33 -1.95 -28.48 10.50
N THR A 34 -2.83 -27.90 9.69
CA THR A 34 -4.26 -27.85 9.98
C THR A 34 -4.96 -29.05 9.36
N ARG A 35 -5.84 -29.72 10.13
CA ARG A 35 -6.42 -31.02 9.73
C ARG A 35 -7.64 -30.90 8.80
N SER A 36 -8.22 -29.71 8.69
CA SER A 36 -9.37 -29.45 7.85
C SER A 36 -9.37 -28.02 7.30
N PHE A 37 -9.95 -27.85 6.11
CA PHE A 37 -10.13 -26.54 5.53
C PHE A 37 -11.04 -25.64 6.40
N GLU A 38 -12.07 -26.20 7.05
CA GLU A 38 -12.96 -25.43 7.94
C GLU A 38 -12.20 -24.81 9.13
N GLU A 39 -11.24 -25.55 9.70
CA GLU A 39 -10.40 -25.06 10.79
C GLU A 39 -9.42 -24.00 10.28
N PHE A 40 -8.77 -24.25 9.14
CA PHE A 40 -7.84 -23.32 8.52
C PHE A 40 -8.53 -22.00 8.15
N ALA A 41 -9.65 -22.06 7.45
CA ALA A 41 -10.39 -20.88 7.02
C ALA A 41 -10.92 -20.08 8.22
N ARG A 42 -11.40 -20.76 9.28
CA ARG A 42 -11.83 -20.08 10.49
C ARG A 42 -10.67 -19.36 11.17
N ARG A 43 -9.53 -20.02 11.28
CA ARG A 43 -8.33 -19.43 11.88
C ARG A 43 -7.83 -18.25 11.05
N ALA A 44 -7.76 -18.41 9.74
CA ALA A 44 -7.38 -17.33 8.83
C ALA A 44 -8.35 -16.13 8.89
N VAL A 45 -9.65 -16.34 9.10
CA VAL A 45 -10.62 -15.23 9.21
C VAL A 45 -10.58 -14.56 10.59
N LEU A 46 -10.26 -15.28 11.66
CA LEU A 46 -10.27 -14.76 13.04
C LEU A 46 -8.91 -14.24 13.51
N ASP A 47 -7.82 -14.91 13.14
CA ASP A 47 -6.47 -14.64 13.64
C ASP A 47 -5.71 -13.65 12.76
N ASN A 48 -6.12 -13.45 11.50
CA ASN A 48 -5.49 -12.45 10.66
C ASN A 48 -5.88 -11.05 11.16
N GLU A 49 -4.88 -10.26 11.53
CA GLU A 49 -5.02 -8.83 11.66
C GLU A 49 -5.43 -8.27 10.29
N ILE A 50 -6.66 -7.77 10.18
CA ILE A 50 -7.04 -6.98 9.00
C ILE A 50 -6.30 -5.65 9.13
N VAL A 51 -5.08 -5.60 8.58
CA VAL A 51 -4.34 -4.35 8.42
C VAL A 51 -5.07 -3.55 7.35
N VAL A 52 -6.06 -2.77 7.78
CA VAL A 52 -6.61 -1.70 6.96
C VAL A 52 -5.48 -0.69 6.80
N GLN A 53 -4.72 -0.79 5.70
CA GLN A 53 -3.81 0.27 5.30
C GLN A 53 -4.66 1.50 4.95
N ARG A 54 -5.01 2.28 5.98
CA ARG A 54 -5.35 3.68 5.76
C ARG A 54 -4.05 4.34 5.36
N ILE A 55 -3.84 4.46 4.06
CA ILE A 55 -2.91 5.45 3.55
C ILE A 55 -3.52 6.78 4.02
N ALA A 56 -3.04 7.32 5.14
CA ALA A 56 -3.47 8.60 5.70
C ALA A 56 -3.11 9.80 4.80
N PHE A 57 -2.60 9.51 3.62
CA PHE A 57 -2.00 10.43 2.69
C PHE A 57 -2.70 10.31 1.34
N ASP A 58 -3.15 11.44 0.79
CA ASP A 58 -3.80 11.51 -0.50
C ASP A 58 -2.75 11.39 -1.63
N PRO A 59 -2.70 10.25 -2.36
CA PRO A 59 -1.71 10.05 -3.42
C PRO A 59 -1.86 11.05 -4.57
N GLU A 60 -3.06 11.60 -4.77
CA GLU A 60 -3.32 12.57 -5.85
C GLU A 60 -2.73 13.94 -5.51
N LEU A 61 -2.80 14.38 -4.25
CA LEU A 61 -2.14 15.61 -3.81
C LEU A 61 -0.62 15.54 -3.99
N LEU A 62 0.00 14.39 -3.71
CA LEU A 62 1.44 14.20 -3.94
C LEU A 62 1.80 14.31 -5.41
N LYS A 63 1.04 13.62 -6.26
CA LYS A 63 1.27 13.62 -7.71
C LYS A 63 1.19 15.04 -8.26
N VAL A 64 0.24 15.85 -7.79
CA VAL A 64 0.11 17.26 -8.19
C VAL A 64 1.36 18.06 -7.81
N GLU A 65 1.82 17.97 -6.55
CA GLU A 65 3.00 18.71 -6.10
C GLU A 65 4.30 18.24 -6.78
N LEU A 66 4.49 16.93 -6.95
CA LEU A 66 5.62 16.38 -7.68
C LEU A 66 5.62 16.82 -9.15
N SER A 67 4.45 16.84 -9.80
CA SER A 67 4.32 17.30 -11.18
C SER A 67 4.71 18.77 -11.33
N ARG A 68 4.30 19.61 -10.38
CA ARG A 68 4.66 21.04 -10.35
C ARG A 68 6.18 21.21 -10.22
N ILE A 69 6.83 20.46 -9.32
CA ILE A 69 8.29 20.51 -9.16
C ILE A 69 9.00 19.98 -10.41
N GLY A 70 8.56 18.85 -10.97
CA GLY A 70 9.13 18.26 -12.18
C GLY A 70 9.07 19.21 -13.37
N ASN A 71 7.97 19.96 -13.53
CA ASN A 71 7.84 20.98 -14.55
C ASN A 71 8.88 22.11 -14.39
N ASN A 72 9.14 22.56 -13.15
CA ASN A 72 10.14 23.59 -12.89
C ASN A 72 11.57 23.09 -13.19
N VAL A 73 11.90 21.85 -12.81
CA VAL A 73 13.19 21.23 -13.14
C VAL A 73 13.38 21.14 -14.66
N ASN A 74 12.33 20.71 -15.38
CA ASN A 74 12.37 20.59 -16.82
C ASN A 74 12.54 21.95 -17.54
N GLN A 75 11.97 23.03 -17.00
CA GLN A 75 12.21 24.38 -17.51
C GLN A 75 13.66 24.79 -17.37
N ILE A 76 14.28 24.54 -16.20
CA ILE A 76 15.70 24.83 -15.97
C ILE A 76 16.57 24.02 -16.94
N ALA A 77 16.28 22.72 -17.09
CA ALA A 77 17.02 21.87 -18.01
C ALA A 77 16.94 22.37 -19.46
N ARG A 78 15.75 22.80 -19.92
CA ARG A 78 15.58 23.37 -21.26
C ARG A 78 16.33 24.69 -21.43
N HIS A 79 16.33 25.55 -20.42
CA HIS A 79 17.04 26.82 -20.45
C HIS A 79 18.57 26.61 -20.53
N VAL A 80 19.11 25.73 -19.67
CA VAL A 80 20.52 25.31 -19.72
C VAL A 80 20.89 24.72 -21.08
N ASN A 81 20.04 23.84 -21.63
CA ASN A 81 20.29 23.23 -22.94
C ASN A 81 20.21 24.24 -24.10
N ALA A 82 19.48 25.35 -23.94
CA ALA A 82 19.35 26.39 -24.95
C ALA A 82 20.51 27.40 -24.92
N GLU A 83 20.97 27.76 -23.73
CA GLU A 83 22.07 28.72 -23.53
C GLU A 83 23.46 28.06 -23.51
N ASP A 84 23.51 26.72 -23.52
CA ASP A 84 24.72 25.87 -23.40
C ASP A 84 25.61 26.26 -22.19
N GLN A 85 24.99 26.87 -21.18
CA GLN A 85 25.64 27.38 -19.99
C GLN A 85 24.72 27.25 -18.77
N VAL A 86 25.33 27.02 -17.60
CA VAL A 86 24.63 26.92 -16.32
C VAL A 86 24.97 28.13 -15.46
N THR A 87 23.96 28.82 -14.99
CA THR A 87 24.10 29.96 -14.07
C THR A 87 24.06 29.49 -12.61
N PHE A 88 24.69 30.27 -11.72
CA PHE A 88 24.58 30.05 -10.27
C PHE A 88 23.13 30.16 -9.75
N GLN A 89 22.28 30.94 -10.42
CA GLN A 89 20.87 31.06 -10.06
C GLN A 89 20.11 29.76 -10.35
N GLU A 90 20.36 29.12 -11.49
CA GLU A 90 19.77 27.83 -11.83
C GLU A 90 20.23 26.71 -10.91
N MET A 91 21.53 26.65 -10.58
CA MET A 91 22.04 25.70 -9.59
C MET A 91 21.37 25.88 -8.22
N ARG A 92 21.18 27.13 -7.78
CA ARG A 92 20.46 27.42 -6.54
C ARG A 92 18.98 27.02 -6.63
N ALA A 93 18.34 27.22 -7.78
CA ALA A 93 16.95 26.87 -8.01
C ALA A 93 16.74 25.34 -7.98
N VAL A 94 17.60 24.57 -8.65
CA VAL A 94 17.56 23.09 -8.61
C VAL A 94 17.76 22.57 -7.19
N LYS A 95 18.74 23.12 -6.45
CA LYS A 95 18.94 22.74 -5.05
C LYS A 95 17.67 22.98 -4.21
N LYS A 96 17.02 24.14 -4.37
CA LYS A 96 15.77 24.45 -3.67
C LYS A 96 14.64 23.48 -4.03
N LEU A 97 14.55 23.06 -5.30
CA LEU A 97 13.56 22.08 -5.74
C LEU A 97 13.83 20.69 -5.14
N LEU A 98 15.10 20.29 -4.98
CA LEU A 98 15.47 19.06 -4.26
C LEU A 98 15.08 19.13 -2.79
N ASP A 99 15.35 20.25 -2.11
CA ASP A 99 14.93 20.47 -0.72
C ASP A 99 13.39 20.37 -0.57
N GLN A 100 12.64 20.86 -1.58
CA GLN A 100 11.17 20.75 -1.62
C GLN A 100 10.69 19.31 -1.82
N ILE A 101 11.34 18.53 -2.71
CA ILE A 101 11.03 17.10 -2.88
C ILE A 101 11.28 16.35 -1.58
N GLN A 102 12.42 16.61 -0.92
CA GLN A 102 12.77 15.98 0.34
C GLN A 102 11.70 16.26 1.41
N GLY A 103 11.29 17.52 1.59
CA GLY A 103 10.23 17.87 2.55
C GLY A 103 8.85 17.27 2.21
N LEU A 104 8.52 17.13 0.93
CA LEU A 104 7.29 16.46 0.51
C LEU A 104 7.32 14.96 0.85
N ILE A 105 8.45 14.29 0.64
CA ILE A 105 8.62 12.87 0.98
C ILE A 105 8.59 12.68 2.51
N GLU A 106 9.27 13.53 3.26
CA GLU A 106 9.27 13.48 4.74
C GLU A 106 7.89 13.72 5.33
N SER A 107 7.10 14.66 4.79
CA SER A 107 5.73 14.91 5.26
C SER A 107 4.76 13.79 4.86
N ALA A 108 4.91 13.21 3.66
CA ALA A 108 4.16 12.02 3.24
C ALA A 108 4.51 10.78 4.08
N ALA A 109 5.78 10.64 4.49
CA ALA A 109 6.22 9.53 5.34
C ALA A 109 5.87 9.73 6.82
N GLY A 110 5.90 10.96 7.34
CA GLY A 110 5.56 11.28 8.73
C GLY A 110 4.08 11.08 9.05
N SER A 111 3.20 11.39 8.10
CA SER A 111 1.75 11.15 8.21
C SER A 111 1.37 9.66 8.21
N VAL A 112 2.29 8.75 7.84
CA VAL A 112 2.12 7.30 7.95
C VAL A 112 2.38 6.80 9.38
N VAL A 113 3.13 7.54 10.20
CA VAL A 113 3.56 7.12 11.55
C VAL A 113 2.56 7.54 12.64
N GLU A 114 1.93 8.71 12.53
CA GLU A 114 0.97 9.21 13.54
C GLU A 114 -0.40 8.51 13.51
N GLY A 115 -0.70 7.73 12.46
CA GLY A 115 -1.93 6.94 12.36
C GLY A 115 -1.86 5.54 12.99
N GLN A 116 -0.75 5.19 13.67
CA GLN A 116 -0.48 3.85 14.24
C GLN A 116 -0.46 3.77 15.77
N THR A 117 -0.78 4.86 16.49
CA THR A 117 -1.00 4.85 17.95
C THR A 117 -2.48 4.90 18.29
#